data_AF-A0A940L4H0-F1
#
_entry.id   AF-A0A940L4H0-F1
#
_cell.length_a   1.000
_cell.length_b   1.000
_cell.length_c   1.000
_cell.angle_alpha   90.00
_cell.angle_beta   90.00
_cell.angle_gamma   90.00
#
_symmetry.space_group_name_H-M   'P 1'
#
loop_
_entity.id
_entity.type
_entity.pdbx_description
1 polymer ?
#
loop_
_entity_poly.entity_id
_entity_poly.type
_entity_poly.pdbx_seq_one_letter_code
_entity_poly.pdbx_strand_id
1 'polypeptide(L)'
;MKSIYLILLALLLSPATQAHIPKNPQNVSWGTYLAPDFVIGTPPALKNSRISVAAAEGGNCKARIAQIVCSIPDLSGWKKCGEKNQAAIEKLEYIYDILQKPMKKVFCTISTILVVDKMESLAMAGIMPGDQSFMALSRDFTERNLDPEAVFGWKEQKVFGANLPRYEVSKEGPQVWTKSNSPLQTLQFVVTHEFAHILDFANSANRFTCAPGKDCKGDPKTPEEFFERQKNLIPEMDSWGAFSWKNGLEPNDKNKYPLWDRLCFYDCDSVERLQLSEMHDFYSQLDRTNFVSTYASVNPYEDFAESTAFYFMTDNVYDLEFRVSTGKTIYFWEWKWSQLTKKNNWIELFYEGDLKYPKAH
;
A
#
# COMPACT_ATOMS: atom_id res chain seq x y z
N MET A 1 50.18 -21.28 -27.54
CA MET A 1 49.27 -21.15 -28.70
C MET A 1 47.86 -21.43 -28.22
N LYS A 2 46.95 -20.51 -28.54
CA LYS A 2 45.61 -20.35 -27.95
C LYS A 2 44.65 -21.45 -28.46
N SER A 3 43.94 -22.13 -27.55
CA SER A 3 42.73 -22.88 -27.89
C SER A 3 41.51 -22.11 -27.36
N ILE A 4 40.63 -21.79 -28.30
CA ILE A 4 39.46 -20.95 -28.18
C ILE A 4 38.28 -21.81 -27.71
N TYR A 5 37.67 -21.45 -26.57
CA TYR A 5 36.35 -21.94 -26.18
C TYR A 5 35.30 -21.19 -27.00
N LEU A 6 34.59 -21.90 -27.88
CA LEU A 6 33.34 -21.45 -28.47
C LEU A 6 32.21 -21.75 -27.46
N ILE A 7 31.75 -20.73 -26.76
CA ILE A 7 30.46 -20.75 -26.06
C ILE A 7 29.45 -20.11 -27.02
N LEU A 8 28.54 -20.93 -27.56
CA LEU A 8 27.36 -20.45 -28.28
C LEU A 8 26.43 -19.76 -27.28
N LEU A 9 26.44 -18.43 -27.30
CA LEU A 9 25.45 -17.60 -26.61
C LEU A 9 24.20 -17.53 -27.50
N ALA A 10 23.24 -18.42 -27.26
CA ALA A 10 21.89 -18.28 -27.81
C ALA A 10 21.16 -17.19 -27.02
N LEU A 11 21.24 -15.95 -27.49
CA LEU A 11 20.39 -14.85 -27.08
C LEU A 11 18.96 -15.14 -27.57
N LEU A 12 18.16 -15.80 -26.73
CA LEU A 12 16.71 -15.79 -26.85
C LEU A 12 16.23 -14.38 -26.48
N LEU A 13 16.04 -13.56 -27.50
CA LEU A 13 15.21 -12.36 -27.42
C LEU A 13 13.76 -12.83 -27.29
N SER A 14 13.32 -13.09 -26.07
CA SER A 14 11.89 -13.12 -25.77
C SER A 14 11.35 -11.70 -25.99
N PRO A 15 10.24 -11.50 -26.70
CA PRO A 15 9.59 -10.19 -26.74
C PRO A 15 9.27 -9.76 -25.31
N ALA A 16 9.44 -8.47 -25.02
CA ALA A 16 9.02 -7.90 -23.74
C ALA A 16 7.54 -8.25 -23.52
N THR A 17 7.29 -9.17 -22.59
CA THR A 17 5.94 -9.50 -22.14
C THR A 17 5.33 -8.24 -21.54
N GLN A 18 4.17 -7.86 -22.07
CA GLN A 18 3.37 -6.78 -21.49
C GLN A 18 2.99 -7.21 -20.07
N ALA A 19 3.26 -6.37 -19.07
CA ALA A 19 2.70 -6.56 -17.73
C ALA A 19 1.19 -6.78 -17.88
N HIS A 20 0.70 -7.93 -17.43
CA HIS A 20 -0.65 -8.37 -17.71
C HIS A 20 -1.66 -7.50 -16.97
N ILE A 21 -2.49 -6.83 -17.77
CA ILE A 21 -3.49 -5.87 -17.35
C ILE A 21 -4.74 -6.64 -16.88
N PRO A 22 -5.29 -6.35 -15.68
CA PRO A 22 -6.59 -6.88 -15.26
C PRO A 22 -7.66 -6.59 -16.31
N LYS A 23 -8.36 -7.63 -16.77
CA LYS A 23 -9.44 -7.49 -17.78
C LYS A 23 -10.65 -6.67 -17.30
N ASN A 24 -10.79 -6.46 -15.99
CA ASN A 24 -11.90 -5.69 -15.43
C ASN A 24 -11.39 -4.49 -14.61
N PRO A 25 -11.67 -3.25 -15.06
CA PRO A 25 -11.35 -2.01 -14.34
C PRO A 25 -11.95 -2.01 -12.94
N GLN A 26 -13.15 -2.56 -12.80
CA GLN A 26 -13.89 -2.57 -11.53
C GLN A 26 -13.23 -3.45 -10.45
N ASN A 27 -12.25 -4.27 -10.84
CA ASN A 27 -11.50 -5.18 -9.97
C ASN A 27 -10.06 -4.72 -9.74
N VAL A 28 -9.60 -3.66 -10.43
CA VAL A 28 -8.41 -2.93 -9.98
C VAL A 28 -8.85 -2.26 -8.71
N SER A 29 -8.29 -2.68 -7.57
CA SER A 29 -8.70 -2.27 -6.22
C SER A 29 -9.25 -0.85 -6.23
N TRP A 30 -10.45 -0.64 -5.71
CA TRP A 30 -11.15 0.65 -5.71
C TRP A 30 -10.29 1.86 -5.31
N GLY A 31 -9.15 1.65 -4.62
CA GLY A 31 -8.10 2.64 -4.38
C GLY A 31 -7.48 3.31 -5.62
N THR A 32 -7.42 2.64 -6.79
CA THR A 32 -6.94 3.27 -8.04
C THR A 32 -8.00 4.10 -8.79
N TYR A 33 -9.28 3.90 -8.48
CA TYR A 33 -10.39 4.57 -9.19
C TYR A 33 -10.75 5.95 -8.64
N LEU A 34 -10.23 6.33 -7.47
CA LEU A 34 -10.68 7.51 -6.74
C LEU A 34 -9.77 8.75 -6.87
N ALA A 35 -8.87 8.79 -7.85
CA ALA A 35 -8.11 10.00 -8.15
C ALA A 35 -7.83 10.29 -9.65
N PRO A 36 -8.79 10.15 -10.59
CA PRO A 36 -8.59 10.67 -11.94
C PRO A 36 -8.51 12.22 -11.98
N ASP A 37 -9.04 12.92 -10.97
CA ASP A 37 -9.22 14.38 -10.93
C ASP A 37 -8.05 15.21 -10.34
N PHE A 38 -6.95 14.60 -9.86
CA PHE A 38 -5.80 15.39 -9.39
C PHE A 38 -4.89 15.80 -10.56
N VAL A 39 -5.31 16.87 -11.26
CA VAL A 39 -4.53 17.57 -12.30
C VAL A 39 -3.73 18.73 -11.68
N ILE A 40 -2.40 18.57 -11.71
CA ILE A 40 -1.33 19.56 -11.88
C ILE A 40 -1.51 20.92 -11.17
N GLY A 41 -0.81 21.08 -10.05
CA GLY A 41 -0.25 22.35 -9.61
C GLY A 41 1.23 22.17 -9.26
N THR A 42 2.13 22.85 -9.97
CA THR A 42 3.57 22.99 -9.63
C THR A 42 3.81 24.33 -8.92
N PRO A 43 4.90 24.50 -8.15
CA PRO A 43 5.17 23.99 -6.81
C PRO A 43 5.24 25.15 -5.76
N PRO A 44 5.65 24.90 -4.51
CA PRO A 44 7.03 25.24 -4.22
C PRO A 44 7.80 24.10 -3.56
N ALA A 45 9.12 24.23 -3.56
CA ALA A 45 10.01 23.58 -2.60
C ALA A 45 9.33 23.48 -1.22
N LEU A 46 9.67 22.47 -0.44
CA LEU A 46 9.28 22.28 0.98
C LEU A 46 9.68 23.45 1.92
N LYS A 47 9.93 24.65 1.38
CA LYS A 47 10.02 25.93 2.07
C LYS A 47 8.96 26.88 1.49
N ASN A 48 7.93 27.16 2.28
CA ASN A 48 7.00 28.30 2.17
C ASN A 48 5.65 28.12 1.45
N SER A 49 4.90 27.03 1.69
CA SER A 49 3.44 27.13 1.55
C SER A 49 2.78 27.39 2.91
N ARG A 50 2.63 28.66 3.28
CA ARG A 50 1.71 29.07 4.37
C ARG A 50 0.27 28.98 3.87
N ILE A 51 -0.24 27.76 3.73
CA ILE A 51 -1.68 27.51 3.85
C ILE A 51 -1.82 26.58 5.04
N SER A 52 -1.67 27.16 6.23
CA SER A 52 -2.19 26.53 7.43
C SER A 52 -3.69 26.44 7.23
N VAL A 53 -4.20 25.26 6.89
CA VAL A 53 -5.56 24.92 7.29
C VAL A 53 -5.52 25.11 8.79
N ALA A 54 -6.17 26.16 9.32
CA ALA A 54 -6.35 26.34 10.74
C ALA A 54 -6.87 25.00 11.22
N ALA A 55 -5.99 24.23 11.87
CA ALA A 55 -6.34 22.91 12.28
C ALA A 55 -7.59 23.07 13.16
N ALA A 56 -8.46 22.08 13.15
CA ALA A 56 -9.44 21.93 14.21
C ALA A 56 -8.66 21.68 15.53
N GLU A 57 -7.91 22.67 16.01
CA GLU A 57 -6.98 22.60 17.14
C GLU A 57 -7.72 22.59 18.49
N GLY A 58 -9.05 22.54 18.47
CA GLY A 58 -9.88 22.50 19.69
C GLY A 58 -10.64 21.18 19.92
N GLY A 59 -10.62 20.23 18.98
CA GLY A 59 -11.41 19.00 19.08
C GLY A 59 -10.62 17.83 19.68
N ASN A 60 -11.23 17.08 20.60
CA ASN A 60 -10.68 15.80 21.05
C ASN A 60 -10.79 14.77 19.91
N CYS A 61 -9.73 14.62 19.10
CA CYS A 61 -9.74 13.73 17.93
C CYS A 61 -10.03 12.27 18.28
N LYS A 62 -9.67 11.83 19.49
CA LYS A 62 -10.03 10.51 20.01
C LYS A 62 -11.55 10.38 20.15
N ALA A 63 -12.21 11.36 20.77
CA ALA A 63 -13.67 11.36 20.93
C ALA A 63 -14.44 11.38 19.59
N ARG A 64 -13.82 11.87 18.51
CA ARG A 64 -14.38 11.84 17.15
C ARG A 64 -14.46 10.43 16.57
N ILE A 65 -13.62 9.49 17.01
CA ILE A 65 -13.62 8.10 16.52
C ILE A 65 -15.02 7.48 16.66
N ALA A 66 -15.67 7.64 17.81
CA ALA A 66 -17.02 7.14 18.07
C ALA A 66 -18.13 7.81 17.22
N GLN A 67 -17.82 8.89 16.50
CA GLN A 67 -18.74 9.61 15.62
C GLN A 67 -18.60 9.18 14.15
N ILE A 68 -17.39 8.77 13.74
CA ILE A 68 -17.06 8.47 12.35
C ILE A 68 -16.98 6.98 12.03
N VAL A 69 -17.02 6.11 13.05
CA VAL A 69 -16.95 4.65 12.88
C VAL A 69 -18.36 4.04 12.81
N CYS A 70 -18.63 3.27 11.77
CA CYS A 70 -19.88 2.50 11.64
C CYS A 70 -19.72 1.25 10.77
N SER A 71 -20.68 0.34 10.89
CA SER A 71 -20.71 -0.93 10.17
C SER A 71 -21.53 -0.84 8.89
N ILE A 72 -21.10 -1.54 7.84
CA ILE A 72 -21.86 -1.74 6.61
C ILE A 72 -21.74 -3.21 6.14
N PRO A 73 -22.78 -3.78 5.48
CA PRO A 73 -22.73 -5.19 5.03
C PRO A 73 -21.65 -5.44 3.96
N ASP A 74 -21.49 -4.50 3.04
CA ASP A 74 -20.51 -4.51 1.98
C ASP A 74 -20.25 -3.09 1.49
N LEU A 75 -19.23 -2.92 0.64
CA LEU A 75 -18.80 -1.62 0.14
C LEU A 75 -19.84 -0.91 -0.74
N SER A 76 -20.89 -1.58 -1.24
CA SER A 76 -21.96 -0.89 -1.98
C SER A 76 -22.78 0.05 -1.10
N GLY A 77 -22.78 -0.17 0.22
CA GLY A 77 -23.49 0.62 1.22
C GLY A 77 -22.77 1.88 1.71
N TRP A 78 -21.60 2.24 1.17
CA TRP A 78 -20.70 3.27 1.71
C TRP A 78 -21.35 4.64 1.96
N LYS A 79 -22.42 4.99 1.23
CA LYS A 79 -23.12 6.28 1.33
C LYS A 79 -23.91 6.47 2.63
N LYS A 80 -24.20 5.38 3.35
CA LYS A 80 -24.99 5.42 4.59
C LYS A 80 -24.20 4.74 5.70
N CYS A 81 -23.81 5.54 6.69
CA CYS A 81 -23.22 5.03 7.91
C CYS A 81 -24.28 4.19 8.64
N GLY A 82 -24.02 2.89 8.81
CA GLY A 82 -24.91 1.97 9.49
C GLY A 82 -24.81 2.08 11.01
N GLU A 83 -24.95 0.94 11.70
CA GLU A 83 -24.85 0.90 13.17
C GLU A 83 -23.41 1.14 13.64
N LYS A 84 -23.25 1.75 14.81
CA LYS A 84 -21.93 1.91 15.43
C LYS A 84 -21.30 0.55 15.71
N ASN A 85 -20.00 0.42 15.44
CA ASN A 85 -19.24 -0.77 15.80
C ASN A 85 -18.42 -0.51 17.07
N GLN A 86 -18.96 -0.87 18.23
CA GLN A 86 -18.33 -0.57 19.52
C GLN A 86 -16.94 -1.22 19.67
N ALA A 87 -16.77 -2.46 19.20
CA ALA A 87 -15.49 -3.16 19.23
C ALA A 87 -14.42 -2.45 18.38
N ALA A 88 -14.80 -1.97 17.19
CA ALA A 88 -13.90 -1.18 16.36
C ALA A 88 -13.55 0.17 16.99
N ILE A 89 -14.53 0.87 17.59
CA ILE A 89 -14.31 2.15 18.26
C ILE A 89 -13.27 1.99 19.37
N GLU A 90 -13.44 1.01 20.27
CA GLU A 90 -12.52 0.78 21.38
C GLU A 90 -11.09 0.45 20.92
N LYS A 91 -10.96 -0.42 19.91
CA LYS A 91 -9.66 -0.75 19.34
C LYS A 91 -9.02 0.46 18.65
N LEU A 92 -9.78 1.23 17.88
CA LEU A 92 -9.26 2.42 17.19
C LEU A 92 -8.88 3.53 18.17
N GLU A 93 -9.60 3.68 19.29
CA GLU A 93 -9.23 4.59 20.37
C GLU A 93 -7.92 4.17 21.07
N TYR A 94 -7.70 2.86 21.23
CA TYR A 94 -6.42 2.33 21.70
C TYR A 94 -5.29 2.59 20.69
N ILE A 95 -5.54 2.29 19.40
CA ILE A 95 -4.60 2.60 18.32
C ILE A 95 -4.27 4.09 18.28
N TYR A 96 -5.28 4.96 18.45
CA TYR A 96 -5.07 6.40 18.54
C TYR A 96 -4.05 6.74 19.62
N ASP A 97 -4.13 6.18 20.83
CA ASP A 97 -3.21 6.53 21.91
C ASP A 97 -1.75 6.18 21.57
N ILE A 98 -1.54 5.08 20.85
CA ILE A 98 -0.21 4.58 20.52
C ILE A 98 0.31 5.09 19.17
N LEU A 99 -0.49 5.73 18.31
CA LEU A 99 0.02 6.25 17.04
C LEU A 99 0.93 7.48 17.21
N GLN A 100 1.77 7.73 16.21
CA GLN A 100 2.59 8.93 16.11
C GLN A 100 1.72 10.15 15.79
N LYS A 101 2.20 11.33 16.15
CA LYS A 101 1.44 12.60 16.06
C LYS A 101 0.84 12.86 14.66
N PRO A 102 1.55 12.65 13.53
CA PRO A 102 0.95 12.83 12.22
C PRO A 102 -0.23 11.89 11.97
N MET A 103 -0.09 10.61 12.34
CA MET A 103 -1.13 9.60 12.18
C MET A 103 -2.35 9.86 13.07
N LYS A 104 -2.13 10.30 14.32
CA LYS A 104 -3.20 10.74 15.23
C LYS A 104 -4.06 11.85 14.60
N LYS A 105 -3.43 12.78 13.88
CA LYS A 105 -4.12 13.93 13.28
C LYS A 105 -5.05 13.52 12.12
N VAL A 106 -4.81 12.38 11.48
CA VAL A 106 -5.72 11.83 10.46
C VAL A 106 -7.10 11.50 11.05
N PHE A 107 -7.20 11.01 12.28
CA PHE A 107 -8.49 10.81 12.97
C PHE A 107 -9.28 12.10 13.19
N CYS A 108 -8.61 13.25 13.25
CA CYS A 108 -9.28 14.54 13.35
C CYS A 108 -9.99 14.92 12.03
N THR A 109 -9.51 14.40 10.90
CA THR A 109 -9.84 14.90 9.57
C THR A 109 -10.56 13.91 8.67
N ILE A 110 -10.32 12.61 8.83
CA ILE A 110 -10.93 11.56 8.01
C ILE A 110 -12.46 11.59 8.14
N SER A 111 -13.23 11.50 7.06
CA SER A 111 -14.68 11.71 7.13
C SER A 111 -15.38 10.53 7.82
N THR A 112 -15.04 9.31 7.42
CA THR A 112 -15.70 8.08 7.90
C THR A 112 -14.72 6.91 7.97
N ILE A 113 -14.92 6.03 8.94
CA ILE A 113 -14.29 4.71 9.04
C ILE A 113 -15.39 3.65 8.96
N LEU A 114 -15.37 2.85 7.91
CA LEU A 114 -16.35 1.81 7.62
C LEU A 114 -15.84 0.46 8.13
N VAL A 115 -16.65 -0.26 8.90
CA VAL A 115 -16.39 -1.65 9.30
C VAL A 115 -17.25 -2.55 8.40
N VAL A 116 -16.60 -3.32 7.55
CA VAL A 116 -17.25 -4.01 6.42
C VAL A 116 -17.35 -5.50 6.69
N ASP A 117 -18.56 -6.07 6.62
CA ASP A 117 -18.79 -7.49 6.88
C ASP A 117 -18.18 -8.35 5.77
N LYS A 118 -18.42 -7.97 4.51
CA LYS A 118 -17.92 -8.69 3.32
C LYS A 118 -16.92 -7.84 2.56
N MET A 119 -15.64 -8.10 2.82
CA MET A 119 -14.53 -7.49 2.10
C MET A 119 -13.40 -8.50 1.94
N GLU A 120 -12.89 -8.64 0.72
CA GLU A 120 -11.79 -9.57 0.43
C GLU A 120 -10.45 -9.04 0.96
N SER A 121 -10.22 -7.73 0.85
CA SER A 121 -9.02 -7.09 1.42
C SER A 121 -9.10 -6.98 2.95
N LEU A 122 -7.96 -6.69 3.56
CA LEU A 122 -7.87 -6.42 5.00
C LEU A 122 -8.47 -5.04 5.33
N ALA A 123 -8.10 -4.06 4.51
CA ALA A 123 -8.58 -2.69 4.56
C ALA A 123 -8.50 -2.03 3.17
N MET A 124 -8.97 -0.79 3.08
CA MET A 124 -8.70 0.13 1.97
C MET A 124 -8.94 1.57 2.43
N ALA A 125 -8.32 2.52 1.75
CA ALA A 125 -8.57 3.94 1.87
C ALA A 125 -8.91 4.56 0.52
N GLY A 126 -9.61 5.68 0.55
CA GLY A 126 -9.95 6.41 -0.67
C GLY A 126 -10.57 7.76 -0.39
N ILE A 127 -10.89 8.45 -1.48
CA ILE A 127 -11.60 9.74 -1.48
C ILE A 127 -12.96 9.54 -2.17
N MET A 128 -14.05 9.78 -1.44
CA MET A 128 -15.41 9.75 -2.00
C MET A 128 -15.72 11.07 -2.74
N PRO A 129 -16.73 11.10 -3.63
CA PRO A 129 -17.23 12.34 -4.23
C PRO A 129 -17.40 13.47 -3.22
N GLY A 130 -16.89 14.65 -3.57
CA GLY A 130 -16.85 15.81 -2.67
C GLY A 130 -15.68 15.81 -1.70
N ASP A 131 -14.55 15.20 -2.08
CA ASP A 131 -13.28 15.19 -1.33
C ASP A 131 -13.35 14.55 0.07
N GLN A 132 -14.32 13.67 0.29
CA GLN A 132 -14.51 13.01 1.58
C GLN A 132 -13.64 11.77 1.71
N SER A 133 -12.54 11.88 2.46
CA SER A 133 -11.68 10.72 2.75
C SER A 133 -12.38 9.66 3.60
N PHE A 134 -12.14 8.39 3.29
CA PHE A 134 -12.62 7.27 4.08
C PHE A 134 -11.54 6.20 4.24
N MET A 135 -11.74 5.36 5.26
CA MET A 135 -11.06 4.09 5.45
C MET A 135 -12.12 3.02 5.63
N ALA A 136 -11.95 1.87 5.01
CA ALA A 136 -12.75 0.68 5.24
C ALA A 136 -11.88 -0.41 5.85
N LEU A 137 -12.35 -1.06 6.90
CA LEU A 137 -11.70 -2.16 7.61
C LEU A 137 -12.59 -3.40 7.53
N SER A 138 -12.01 -4.57 7.28
CA SER A 138 -12.77 -5.81 7.43
C SER A 138 -13.18 -5.98 8.90
N ARG A 139 -14.44 -6.33 9.14
CA ARG A 139 -14.99 -6.61 10.48
C ARG A 139 -14.17 -7.65 11.25
N ASP A 140 -13.59 -8.62 10.55
CA ASP A 140 -12.76 -9.64 11.17
C ASP A 140 -11.60 -9.03 11.96
N PHE A 141 -11.00 -7.91 11.54
CA PHE A 141 -9.91 -7.25 12.30
C PHE A 141 -10.37 -6.58 13.58
N THR A 142 -11.55 -5.98 13.53
CA THR A 142 -12.09 -5.23 14.64
C THR A 142 -12.70 -6.15 15.69
N GLU A 143 -13.19 -7.33 15.29
CA GLU A 143 -13.95 -8.21 16.18
C GLU A 143 -13.26 -9.53 16.50
N ARG A 144 -12.47 -10.09 15.57
CA ARG A 144 -11.73 -11.34 15.80
C ARG A 144 -10.30 -10.95 16.16
N ASN A 145 -9.83 -11.40 17.30
CA ASN A 145 -8.45 -11.18 17.75
C ASN A 145 -7.50 -12.07 16.94
N LEU A 146 -7.36 -11.75 15.65
CA LEU A 146 -6.62 -12.55 14.68
C LEU A 146 -5.12 -12.55 15.00
N ASP A 147 -4.52 -13.73 14.88
CA ASP A 147 -3.07 -13.90 14.99
C ASP A 147 -2.36 -13.14 13.85
N PRO A 148 -1.40 -12.24 14.16
CA PRO A 148 -0.62 -11.53 13.15
C PRO A 148 0.02 -12.47 12.11
N GLU A 149 0.58 -13.61 12.53
CA GLU A 149 1.23 -14.56 11.62
C GLU A 149 0.24 -15.19 10.64
N ALA A 150 -0.98 -15.47 11.10
CA ALA A 150 -2.06 -15.98 10.26
C ALA A 150 -2.53 -14.94 9.23
N VAL A 151 -2.67 -13.67 9.63
CA VAL A 151 -3.10 -12.59 8.74
C VAL A 151 -2.07 -12.32 7.66
N PHE A 152 -0.83 -12.06 8.06
CA PHE A 152 0.23 -11.72 7.13
C PHE A 152 0.65 -12.93 6.30
N GLY A 153 0.73 -14.12 6.90
CA GLY A 153 0.99 -15.37 6.19
C GLY A 153 -0.05 -15.63 5.10
N TRP A 154 -1.34 -15.46 5.42
CA TRP A 154 -2.41 -15.57 4.42
C TRP A 154 -2.23 -14.57 3.28
N LYS A 155 -1.92 -13.30 3.59
CA LYS A 155 -1.70 -12.25 2.57
C LYS A 155 -0.50 -12.59 1.67
N GLU A 156 0.62 -13.03 2.23
CA GLU A 156 1.82 -13.44 1.47
C GLU A 156 1.54 -14.68 0.60
N GLN A 157 0.77 -15.65 1.10
CA GLN A 157 0.46 -16.88 0.37
C GLN A 157 -0.50 -16.69 -0.80
N LYS A 158 -1.38 -15.68 -0.75
CA LYS A 158 -2.29 -15.35 -1.86
C LYS A 158 -1.57 -15.14 -3.19
N VAL A 159 -0.38 -14.55 -3.14
CA VAL A 159 0.44 -14.26 -4.33
C VAL A 159 0.87 -15.55 -5.04
N PHE A 160 1.08 -16.62 -4.29
CA PHE A 160 1.53 -17.92 -4.79
C PHE A 160 0.39 -18.87 -5.13
N GLY A 161 -0.78 -18.31 -5.47
CA GLY A 161 -1.94 -19.06 -5.94
C GLY A 161 -2.61 -19.93 -4.88
N ALA A 162 -2.27 -19.77 -3.60
CA ALA A 162 -2.92 -20.50 -2.52
C ALA A 162 -4.42 -20.15 -2.46
N ASN A 163 -5.27 -21.17 -2.61
CA ASN A 163 -6.72 -21.04 -2.44
C ASN A 163 -7.11 -21.61 -1.07
N LEU A 164 -6.76 -20.88 -0.02
CA LEU A 164 -7.03 -21.25 1.37
C LEU A 164 -8.18 -20.41 1.92
N PRO A 165 -8.95 -20.94 2.89
CA PRO A 165 -9.87 -20.12 3.67
C PRO A 165 -9.18 -18.90 4.26
N ARG A 166 -9.95 -17.84 4.51
CA ARG A 166 -9.42 -16.57 5.01
C ARG A 166 -8.68 -16.77 6.33
N TYR A 167 -7.42 -16.29 6.38
CA TYR A 167 -6.50 -16.42 7.51
C TYR A 167 -5.99 -17.83 7.80
N GLU A 168 -6.23 -18.79 6.91
CA GLU A 168 -5.53 -20.07 6.94
C GLU A 168 -4.23 -19.99 6.14
N VAL A 169 -3.21 -20.70 6.63
CA VAL A 169 -1.83 -20.66 6.12
C VAL A 169 -1.38 -22.10 5.87
N SER A 170 -0.99 -22.41 4.63
CA SER A 170 -0.39 -23.70 4.26
C SER A 170 1.05 -23.76 4.74
N LYS A 171 1.51 -24.92 5.20
CA LYS A 171 2.92 -25.13 5.55
C LYS A 171 3.86 -25.14 4.34
N GLU A 172 3.31 -25.30 3.13
CA GLU A 172 4.08 -25.34 1.88
C GLU A 172 4.36 -23.94 1.32
N GLY A 173 3.59 -22.92 1.73
CA GLY A 173 3.78 -21.54 1.33
C GLY A 173 4.76 -20.76 2.19
N PRO A 174 4.99 -19.48 1.88
CA PRO A 174 5.78 -18.60 2.75
C PRO A 174 5.17 -18.56 4.15
N GLN A 175 6.01 -18.76 5.15
CA GLN A 175 5.65 -18.63 6.56
C GLN A 175 6.07 -17.24 7.04
N VAL A 176 5.15 -16.51 7.65
CA VAL A 176 5.45 -15.23 8.30
C VAL A 176 5.71 -15.48 9.77
N TRP A 177 6.73 -14.83 10.31
CA TRP A 177 6.97 -14.73 11.74
C TRP A 177 6.96 -13.25 12.14
N THR A 178 6.31 -12.95 13.26
CA THR A 178 6.30 -11.61 13.84
C THR A 178 6.72 -11.64 15.31
N LYS A 179 7.47 -10.65 15.78
CA LYS A 179 7.90 -10.61 17.19
C LYS A 179 6.73 -10.52 18.18
N SER A 180 5.73 -9.69 17.87
CA SER A 180 4.56 -9.54 18.72
C SER A 180 3.39 -10.33 18.15
N ASN A 181 2.74 -11.11 19.02
CA ASN A 181 1.53 -11.86 18.70
C ASN A 181 0.26 -11.04 19.02
N SER A 182 0.39 -9.72 19.17
CA SER A 182 -0.73 -8.85 19.52
C SER A 182 -1.59 -8.57 18.29
N PRO A 183 -2.88 -8.95 18.27
CA PRO A 183 -3.80 -8.59 17.20
C PRO A 183 -3.93 -7.07 17.00
N LEU A 184 -3.68 -6.30 18.06
CA LEU A 184 -3.67 -4.83 17.99
C LEU A 184 -2.48 -4.30 17.18
N GLN A 185 -1.34 -5.00 17.16
CA GLN A 185 -0.21 -4.60 16.33
C GLN A 185 -0.55 -4.79 14.84
N THR A 186 -1.25 -5.86 14.47
CA THR A 186 -1.74 -6.05 13.09
C THR A 186 -2.71 -4.94 12.70
N LEU A 187 -3.65 -4.59 13.59
CA LEU A 187 -4.57 -3.49 13.33
C LEU A 187 -3.82 -2.15 13.25
N GLN A 188 -2.81 -1.92 14.08
CA GLN A 188 -1.95 -0.73 14.00
C GLN A 188 -1.26 -0.64 12.64
N PHE A 189 -0.70 -1.74 12.14
CA PHE A 189 -0.07 -1.81 10.81
C PHE A 189 -1.06 -1.43 9.73
N VAL A 190 -2.23 -2.06 9.72
CA VAL A 190 -3.28 -1.79 8.74
C VAL A 190 -3.74 -0.34 8.80
N VAL A 191 -4.03 0.20 9.98
CA VAL A 191 -4.45 1.61 10.13
C VAL A 191 -3.36 2.58 9.69
N THR A 192 -2.10 2.31 10.02
CA THR A 192 -0.96 3.16 9.61
C THR A 192 -0.80 3.15 8.10
N HIS A 193 -0.92 1.98 7.48
CA HIS A 193 -0.88 1.81 6.03
C HIS A 193 -2.01 2.61 5.35
N GLU A 194 -3.27 2.46 5.79
CA GLU A 194 -4.38 3.18 5.17
C GLU A 194 -4.33 4.69 5.41
N PHE A 195 -3.83 5.13 6.56
CA PHE A 195 -3.61 6.55 6.81
C PHE A 195 -2.50 7.14 5.94
N ALA A 196 -1.48 6.35 5.59
CA ALA A 196 -0.47 6.77 4.65
C ALA A 196 -1.07 7.05 3.26
N HIS A 197 -1.99 6.21 2.77
CA HIS A 197 -2.73 6.51 1.52
C HIS A 197 -3.50 7.83 1.61
N ILE A 198 -4.22 8.06 2.71
CA ILE A 198 -4.96 9.31 2.93
C ILE A 198 -4.01 10.53 2.92
N LEU A 199 -2.84 10.41 3.53
CA LEU A 199 -1.84 11.47 3.54
C LEU A 199 -1.16 11.64 2.18
N ASP A 200 -0.97 10.58 1.41
CA ASP A 200 -0.54 10.67 0.02
C ASP A 200 -1.55 11.46 -0.80
N PHE A 201 -2.85 11.15 -0.73
CA PHE A 201 -3.88 11.90 -1.45
C PHE A 201 -3.86 13.40 -1.10
N ALA A 202 -3.67 13.73 0.18
CA ALA A 202 -3.66 15.12 0.64
C ALA A 202 -2.37 15.89 0.31
N ASN A 203 -1.23 15.21 0.18
CA ASN A 203 0.09 15.84 0.05
C ASN A 203 0.79 15.54 -1.28
N SER A 204 0.23 14.65 -2.08
CA SER A 204 0.84 14.09 -3.27
C SER A 204 2.25 13.60 -2.95
N ALA A 205 2.38 12.57 -2.11
CA ALA A 205 3.67 11.91 -1.89
C ALA A 205 4.16 11.29 -3.21
N ASN A 206 3.25 10.67 -3.95
CA ASN A 206 3.46 10.15 -5.31
C ASN A 206 3.07 11.19 -6.38
N ARG A 207 3.82 12.29 -6.52
CA ARG A 207 3.63 13.24 -7.63
C ARG A 207 4.07 12.64 -8.95
N PHE A 208 3.23 12.81 -9.98
CA PHE A 208 3.50 12.44 -11.35
C PHE A 208 3.32 13.62 -12.31
N THR A 209 4.08 13.61 -13.39
CA THR A 209 3.92 14.50 -14.55
C THR A 209 3.65 13.67 -15.79
N CYS A 210 3.00 14.26 -16.80
CA CYS A 210 2.80 13.57 -18.07
C CYS A 210 4.11 13.48 -18.84
N ALA A 211 4.40 12.31 -19.40
CA ALA A 211 5.57 12.09 -20.24
C ALA A 211 5.59 13.06 -21.44
N PRO A 212 6.78 13.52 -21.89
CA PRO A 212 6.88 14.44 -23.02
C PRO A 212 6.15 13.92 -24.27
N GLY A 213 5.26 14.75 -24.82
CA GLY A 213 4.50 14.43 -26.03
C GLY A 213 3.32 13.45 -25.83
N LYS A 214 3.00 13.08 -24.59
CA LYS A 214 1.81 12.30 -24.25
C LYS A 214 0.67 13.20 -23.79
N ASP A 215 -0.55 12.71 -23.94
CA ASP A 215 -1.74 13.33 -23.35
C ASP A 215 -2.18 12.51 -22.14
N CYS A 216 -2.17 13.14 -20.97
CA CYS A 216 -2.65 12.57 -19.71
C CYS A 216 -3.84 13.37 -19.17
N LYS A 217 -4.44 14.24 -20.00
CA LYS A 217 -5.61 15.03 -19.63
C LYS A 217 -6.88 14.20 -19.83
N GLY A 218 -7.87 14.45 -18.98
CA GLY A 218 -9.18 13.82 -19.05
C GLY A 218 -9.27 12.52 -18.27
N ASP A 219 -10.51 12.18 -17.94
CA ASP A 219 -10.82 11.02 -17.12
C ASP A 219 -10.91 9.78 -18.00
N PRO A 220 -10.12 8.73 -17.70
CA PRO A 220 -10.18 7.49 -18.46
C PRO A 220 -11.59 6.88 -18.32
N LYS A 221 -12.20 6.53 -19.44
CA LYS A 221 -13.53 5.93 -19.50
C LYS A 221 -13.48 4.40 -19.60
N THR A 222 -12.33 3.88 -19.98
CA THR A 222 -12.07 2.45 -20.14
C THR A 222 -10.87 2.03 -19.27
N PRO A 223 -10.78 0.74 -18.91
CA PRO A 223 -9.58 0.20 -18.26
C PRO A 223 -8.35 0.45 -19.11
N GLU A 224 -8.41 0.22 -20.42
CA GLU A 224 -7.27 0.40 -21.31
C GLU A 224 -6.77 1.86 -21.31
N GLU A 225 -7.68 2.83 -21.33
CA GLU A 225 -7.35 4.25 -21.20
C GLU A 225 -6.72 4.56 -19.85
N PHE A 226 -7.22 3.96 -18.76
CA PHE A 226 -6.64 4.13 -17.43
C PHE A 226 -5.20 3.62 -17.39
N PHE A 227 -4.95 2.40 -17.87
CA PHE A 227 -3.60 1.82 -17.86
C PHE A 227 -2.65 2.57 -18.80
N GLU A 228 -3.11 2.98 -19.98
CA GLU A 228 -2.29 3.79 -20.88
C GLU A 228 -1.96 5.15 -20.25
N ARG A 229 -2.93 5.81 -19.58
CA ARG A 229 -2.66 7.03 -18.81
C ARG A 229 -1.60 6.78 -17.75
N GLN A 230 -1.72 5.72 -16.93
CA GLN A 230 -0.73 5.42 -15.89
C GLN A 230 0.67 5.11 -16.46
N LYS A 231 0.78 4.47 -17.63
CA LYS A 231 2.07 4.27 -18.31
C LYS A 231 2.74 5.57 -18.76
N ASN A 232 1.92 6.58 -19.07
CA ASN A 232 2.36 7.89 -19.52
C ASN A 232 2.64 8.86 -18.35
N LEU A 233 2.31 8.50 -17.10
CA LEU A 233 2.63 9.28 -15.90
C LEU A 233 4.04 8.94 -15.40
N ILE A 234 4.95 9.91 -15.36
CA ILE A 234 6.32 9.74 -14.86
C ILE A 234 6.43 10.39 -13.46
N PRO A 235 7.00 9.72 -12.45
CA PRO A 235 7.21 10.33 -11.14
C PRO A 235 8.05 11.61 -11.25
N GLU A 236 7.63 12.68 -10.58
CA GLU A 236 8.45 13.89 -10.46
C GLU A 236 9.76 13.61 -9.73
N MET A 237 10.82 14.34 -10.08
CA MET A 237 12.04 14.32 -9.25
C MET A 237 11.67 14.75 -7.82
N ASP A 238 12.22 14.04 -6.83
CA ASP A 238 11.96 14.22 -5.40
C ASP A 238 10.54 13.81 -4.91
N SER A 239 9.73 13.14 -5.73
CA SER A 239 8.54 12.42 -5.25
C SER A 239 8.89 11.01 -4.77
N TRP A 240 8.02 10.39 -3.95
CA TRP A 240 8.23 9.04 -3.47
C TRP A 240 8.40 8.02 -4.61
N GLY A 241 7.53 8.11 -5.61
CA GLY A 241 7.54 7.22 -6.78
C GLY A 241 8.91 7.17 -7.49
N ALA A 242 9.66 8.29 -7.53
CA ALA A 242 10.93 8.37 -8.25
C ALA A 242 12.02 7.42 -7.72
N PHE A 243 11.93 6.91 -6.49
CA PHE A 243 12.92 5.98 -5.94
C PHE A 243 12.87 4.58 -6.57
N SER A 244 11.67 4.12 -6.93
CA SER A 244 11.44 2.72 -7.34
C SER A 244 10.66 2.55 -8.63
N TRP A 245 9.98 3.59 -9.10
CA TRP A 245 9.00 3.50 -10.17
C TRP A 245 9.45 4.27 -11.42
N LYS A 246 9.13 3.70 -12.58
CA LYS A 246 9.29 4.33 -13.90
C LYS A 246 8.07 5.16 -14.25
N ASN A 247 6.90 4.62 -13.94
CA ASN A 247 5.60 5.26 -14.16
C ASN A 247 4.59 4.79 -13.08
N GLY A 248 3.30 5.10 -13.25
CA GLY A 248 2.25 4.72 -12.30
C GLY A 248 1.99 3.21 -12.17
N LEU A 249 2.62 2.35 -13.01
CA LEU A 249 2.42 0.90 -13.02
C LEU A 249 3.71 0.08 -12.94
N GLU A 250 4.80 0.55 -13.52
CA GLU A 250 6.01 -0.23 -13.73
C GLU A 250 7.14 0.25 -12.83
N PRO A 251 7.84 -0.67 -12.13
CA PRO A 251 9.12 -0.38 -11.50
C PRO A 251 10.14 0.13 -12.52
N ASN A 252 11.09 0.94 -12.05
CA ASN A 252 12.24 1.31 -12.86
C ASN A 252 13.21 0.13 -13.07
N ASP A 253 14.14 0.26 -14.01
CA ASP A 253 15.02 -0.86 -14.42
C ASP A 253 15.86 -1.45 -13.28
N LYS A 254 16.13 -0.68 -12.21
CA LYS A 254 16.87 -1.16 -11.04
C LYS A 254 16.00 -1.98 -10.08
N ASN A 255 14.69 -1.77 -10.12
CA ASN A 255 13.72 -2.36 -9.20
C ASN A 255 12.79 -3.37 -9.88
N LYS A 256 12.80 -3.43 -11.21
CA LYS A 256 12.09 -4.44 -11.98
C LYS A 256 12.83 -5.78 -11.86
N TYR A 257 12.09 -6.85 -11.54
CA TYR A 257 12.63 -8.20 -11.41
C TYR A 257 11.78 -9.22 -12.17
N PRO A 258 12.36 -10.38 -12.59
CA PRO A 258 11.71 -11.32 -13.50
C PRO A 258 10.32 -11.80 -13.14
N LEU A 259 10.02 -12.00 -11.84
CA LEU A 259 8.73 -12.53 -11.38
C LEU A 259 7.73 -11.43 -10.96
N TRP A 260 8.07 -10.16 -11.14
CA TRP A 260 7.26 -9.02 -10.66
C TRP A 260 5.90 -8.92 -11.36
N ASP A 261 5.84 -9.12 -12.68
CA ASP A 261 4.63 -8.92 -13.50
C ASP A 261 3.53 -9.97 -13.26
N ARG A 262 3.82 -10.98 -12.44
CA ARG A 262 2.90 -12.04 -12.00
C ARG A 262 2.36 -11.80 -10.59
N LEU A 263 2.75 -10.71 -9.94
CA LEU A 263 2.22 -10.33 -8.64
C LEU A 263 0.74 -9.99 -8.72
N CYS A 264 -0.05 -10.67 -7.89
CA CYS A 264 -1.45 -10.35 -7.72
C CYS A 264 -1.96 -10.84 -6.35
N PHE A 265 -2.66 -9.97 -5.63
CA PHE A 265 -3.22 -10.26 -4.31
C PHE A 265 -4.74 -10.48 -4.32
N TYR A 266 -5.44 -9.81 -5.24
CA TYR A 266 -6.90 -9.79 -5.34
C TYR A 266 -7.31 -9.83 -6.81
N ASP A 267 -8.43 -10.49 -7.13
CA ASP A 267 -9.00 -10.56 -8.49
C ASP A 267 -8.04 -11.07 -9.60
N CYS A 268 -7.27 -12.11 -9.29
CA CYS A 268 -6.16 -12.61 -10.10
C CYS A 268 -6.55 -13.54 -11.27
N ASP A 269 -7.78 -13.46 -11.77
CA ASP A 269 -8.31 -14.40 -12.79
C ASP A 269 -7.70 -14.21 -14.18
N SER A 270 -6.97 -13.12 -14.38
CA SER A 270 -6.39 -12.74 -15.68
C SER A 270 -4.86 -12.78 -15.72
N VAL A 271 -4.21 -13.14 -14.61
CA VAL A 271 -2.74 -13.17 -14.48
C VAL A 271 -2.28 -14.59 -14.18
N GLU A 272 -1.19 -15.02 -14.81
CA GLU A 272 -0.52 -16.27 -14.45
C GLU A 272 0.08 -16.14 -13.05
N ARG A 273 -0.60 -16.75 -12.06
CA ARG A 273 -0.19 -16.67 -10.65
C ARG A 273 1.19 -17.28 -10.44
N LEU A 274 1.96 -16.73 -9.50
CA LEU A 274 3.18 -17.37 -9.01
C LEU A 274 2.87 -18.74 -8.45
N GLN A 275 3.77 -19.69 -8.65
CA GLN A 275 3.68 -21.03 -8.09
C GLN A 275 4.46 -21.11 -6.78
N LEU A 276 4.05 -21.99 -5.87
CA LEU A 276 4.78 -22.24 -4.61
C LEU A 276 6.25 -22.62 -4.84
N SER A 277 6.55 -23.32 -5.94
CA SER A 277 7.91 -23.69 -6.34
C SER A 277 8.81 -22.49 -6.65
N GLU A 278 8.23 -21.33 -7.00
CA GLU A 278 8.94 -20.11 -7.40
C GLU A 278 9.16 -19.15 -6.21
N MET A 279 8.57 -19.45 -5.06
CA MET A 279 8.62 -18.62 -3.84
C MET A 279 10.04 -18.17 -3.49
N HIS A 280 10.99 -19.10 -3.40
CA HIS A 280 12.35 -18.74 -3.01
C HIS A 280 13.02 -17.79 -4.00
N ASP A 281 12.84 -18.03 -5.30
CA ASP A 281 13.42 -17.22 -6.36
C ASP A 281 12.77 -15.83 -6.38
N PHE A 282 11.45 -15.77 -6.17
CA PHE A 282 10.70 -14.54 -6.03
C PHE A 282 11.26 -13.67 -4.89
N TYR A 283 11.38 -14.21 -3.67
CA TYR A 283 11.88 -13.43 -2.54
C TYR A 283 13.36 -13.07 -2.70
N SER A 284 14.18 -13.95 -3.30
CA SER A 284 15.59 -13.65 -3.61
C SER A 284 15.75 -12.49 -4.58
N GLN A 285 14.83 -12.38 -5.54
CA GLN A 285 14.78 -11.27 -6.49
C GLN A 285 14.27 -10.00 -5.83
N LEU A 286 13.17 -10.09 -5.07
CA LEU A 286 12.59 -8.95 -4.35
C LEU A 286 13.59 -8.32 -3.39
N ASP A 287 14.37 -9.12 -2.65
CA ASP A 287 15.37 -8.67 -1.68
C ASP A 287 16.39 -7.67 -2.27
N ARG A 288 16.66 -7.75 -3.57
CA ARG A 288 17.62 -6.88 -4.29
C ARG A 288 17.01 -5.56 -4.78
N THR A 289 15.75 -5.31 -4.49
CA THR A 289 15.01 -4.10 -4.88
C THR A 289 14.83 -3.14 -3.70
N ASN A 290 14.39 -1.92 -4.00
CA ASN A 290 14.02 -0.91 -3.03
C ASN A 290 12.58 -1.06 -2.48
N PHE A 291 11.91 -2.19 -2.66
CA PHE A 291 10.58 -2.45 -2.09
C PHE A 291 10.70 -3.10 -0.71
N VAL A 292 10.01 -2.56 0.30
CA VAL A 292 10.11 -3.05 1.69
C VAL A 292 9.41 -4.40 1.91
N SER A 293 8.37 -4.68 1.12
CA SER A 293 7.57 -5.91 1.20
C SER A 293 7.14 -6.36 -0.20
N THR A 294 6.49 -7.53 -0.29
CA THR A 294 5.87 -8.01 -1.53
C THR A 294 4.78 -7.05 -2.00
N TYR A 295 3.95 -6.57 -1.08
CA TYR A 295 2.85 -5.66 -1.35
C TYR A 295 3.34 -4.27 -1.78
N ALA A 296 4.47 -3.79 -1.23
CA ALA A 296 5.11 -2.55 -1.65
C ALA A 296 5.55 -2.55 -3.13
N SER A 297 5.70 -3.73 -3.74
CA SER A 297 6.07 -3.86 -5.16
C SER A 297 4.88 -3.90 -6.12
N VAL A 298 3.64 -3.73 -5.63
CA VAL A 298 2.44 -3.74 -6.47
C VAL A 298 2.27 -2.45 -7.26
N ASN A 299 2.34 -1.29 -6.61
CA ASN A 299 2.23 0.03 -7.25
C ASN A 299 2.86 1.12 -6.34
N PRO A 300 3.11 2.35 -6.83
CA PRO A 300 3.80 3.39 -6.06
C PRO A 300 3.06 3.87 -4.81
N TYR A 301 1.74 3.80 -4.80
CA TYR A 301 0.91 4.18 -3.65
C TYR A 301 1.06 3.14 -2.53
N GLU A 302 1.00 1.85 -2.87
CA GLU A 302 1.21 0.76 -1.91
C GLU A 302 2.65 0.73 -1.39
N ASP A 303 3.62 1.07 -2.24
CA ASP A 303 5.02 1.23 -1.82
C ASP A 303 5.16 2.28 -0.70
N PHE A 304 4.50 3.43 -0.86
CA PHE A 304 4.52 4.50 0.13
C PHE A 304 3.84 4.10 1.43
N ALA A 305 2.67 3.47 1.33
CA ALA A 305 1.89 3.06 2.48
C ALA A 305 2.56 1.96 3.30
N GLU A 306 3.08 0.91 2.65
CA GLU A 306 3.86 -0.14 3.31
C GLU A 306 5.12 0.44 3.95
N SER A 307 5.88 1.27 3.22
CA SER A 307 7.11 1.86 3.75
C SER A 307 6.85 2.79 4.94
N THR A 308 5.74 3.53 4.93
CA THR A 308 5.30 4.32 6.08
C THR A 308 4.97 3.44 7.28
N ALA A 309 4.26 2.32 7.07
CA ALA A 309 3.94 1.39 8.14
C ALA A 309 5.22 0.80 8.76
N PHE A 310 6.18 0.38 7.93
CA PHE A 310 7.50 -0.07 8.39
C PHE A 310 8.26 1.04 9.15
N TYR A 311 8.28 2.27 8.63
CA TYR A 311 8.94 3.40 9.30
C TYR A 311 8.44 3.62 10.74
N PHE A 312 7.12 3.67 10.92
CA PHE A 312 6.55 3.94 12.24
C PHE A 312 6.55 2.74 13.18
N MET A 313 6.58 1.51 12.64
CA MET A 313 6.44 0.31 13.45
C MET A 313 7.76 -0.42 13.72
N THR A 314 8.80 -0.19 12.94
CA THR A 314 10.14 -0.79 13.18
C THR A 314 10.96 -0.02 14.22
N ASP A 315 10.51 1.19 14.63
CA ASP A 315 11.14 1.94 15.73
C ASP A 315 10.95 1.22 17.09
N ASN A 316 11.87 1.47 18.03
CA ASN A 316 12.05 0.76 19.31
C ASN A 316 10.81 0.73 20.21
N VAL A 317 9.80 1.57 19.95
CA VAL A 317 8.55 1.61 20.72
C VAL A 317 7.58 0.50 20.31
N TYR A 318 7.60 0.06 19.04
CA TYR A 318 6.63 -0.91 18.50
C TYR A 318 7.26 -2.20 18.00
N ASP A 319 8.56 -2.17 17.70
CA ASP A 319 9.41 -3.35 17.54
C ASP A 319 8.82 -4.41 16.58
N LEU A 320 8.31 -3.92 15.44
CA LEU A 320 7.85 -4.77 14.35
C LEU A 320 9.06 -5.48 13.73
N GLU A 321 9.27 -6.73 14.13
CA GLU A 321 10.09 -7.66 13.37
C GLU A 321 9.16 -8.46 12.46
N PHE A 322 9.39 -8.40 11.15
CA PHE A 322 8.56 -9.04 10.14
C PHE A 322 9.43 -9.90 9.24
N ARG A 323 9.35 -11.22 9.41
CA ARG A 323 10.21 -12.18 8.71
C ARG A 323 9.40 -13.10 7.85
N VAL A 324 9.94 -13.44 6.68
CA VAL A 324 9.35 -14.45 5.78
C VAL A 324 10.31 -15.61 5.60
N SER A 325 9.86 -16.81 5.91
CA SER A 325 10.58 -18.06 5.65
C SER A 325 10.02 -18.75 4.41
N THR A 326 10.90 -19.13 3.49
CA THR A 326 10.54 -19.89 2.28
C THR A 326 10.87 -21.38 2.39
N GLY A 327 11.19 -21.85 3.59
CA GLY A 327 11.76 -23.19 3.84
C GLY A 327 13.22 -23.35 3.40
N LYS A 328 13.71 -22.51 2.48
CA LYS A 328 15.12 -22.45 2.06
C LYS A 328 15.91 -21.34 2.75
N THR A 329 15.28 -20.18 2.92
CA THR A 329 15.90 -18.95 3.47
C THR A 329 14.88 -18.19 4.30
N ILE A 330 15.37 -17.38 5.25
CA ILE A 330 14.59 -16.40 5.99
C ILE A 330 14.98 -15.00 5.51
N TYR A 331 13.99 -14.20 5.15
CA TYR A 331 14.12 -12.80 4.77
C TYR A 331 13.68 -11.92 5.93
N PHE A 332 14.51 -10.92 6.27
CA PHE A 332 14.34 -10.03 7.41
C PHE A 332 13.90 -8.65 6.90
N TRP A 333 12.59 -8.41 6.79
CA TRP A 333 12.09 -7.19 6.17
C TRP A 333 12.31 -5.95 7.03
N GLU A 334 12.34 -6.13 8.35
CA GLU A 334 12.76 -5.08 9.30
C GLU A 334 14.19 -4.62 9.01
N TRP A 335 15.09 -5.56 8.73
CA TRP A 335 16.46 -5.25 8.38
C TRP A 335 16.53 -4.63 6.99
N LYS A 336 15.78 -5.16 6.01
CA LYS A 336 15.70 -4.57 4.68
C LYS A 336 15.29 -3.10 4.75
N TRP A 337 14.24 -2.78 5.51
CA TRP A 337 13.81 -1.40 5.73
C TRP A 337 14.98 -0.51 6.19
N SER A 338 15.78 -0.95 7.17
CA SER A 338 16.95 -0.20 7.65
C SER A 338 18.00 0.10 6.57
N GLN A 339 18.09 -0.73 5.52
CA GLN A 339 19.01 -0.56 4.41
C GLN A 339 18.48 0.41 3.32
N LEU A 340 17.18 0.72 3.33
CA LEU A 340 16.56 1.65 2.39
C LEU A 340 16.74 3.11 2.84
N THR A 341 17.99 3.55 3.08
CA THR A 341 18.31 4.83 3.72
C THR A 341 17.67 6.04 3.00
N LYS A 342 17.66 6.04 1.66
CA LYS A 342 17.04 7.15 0.90
C LYS A 342 15.55 7.27 1.13
N LYS A 343 14.84 6.13 1.20
CA LYS A 343 13.40 6.09 1.47
C LYS A 343 13.10 6.44 2.91
N ASN A 344 13.89 5.95 3.86
CA ASN A 344 13.80 6.34 5.28
C ASN A 344 13.89 7.86 5.43
N ASN A 345 14.97 8.46 4.92
CA ASN A 345 15.19 9.91 5.03
C ASN A 345 14.06 10.70 4.35
N TRP A 346 13.53 10.21 3.24
CA TRP A 346 12.42 10.88 2.57
C TRP A 346 11.13 10.83 3.41
N ILE A 347 10.79 9.67 3.98
CA ILE A 347 9.63 9.53 4.88
C ILE A 347 9.78 10.41 6.12
N GLU A 348 10.96 10.44 6.74
CA GLU A 348 11.26 11.31 7.86
C GLU A 348 10.97 12.78 7.52
N LEU A 349 11.56 13.28 6.42
CA LEU A 349 11.35 14.66 5.95
C LEU A 349 9.89 14.95 5.57
N PHE A 350 9.17 13.96 5.02
CA PHE A 350 7.75 14.09 4.70
C PHE A 350 6.93 14.32 5.97
N TYR A 351 7.15 13.54 7.03
CA TYR A 351 6.38 13.63 8.28
C TYR A 351 6.83 14.77 9.21
N GLU A 352 8.06 15.24 9.10
CA GLU A 352 8.54 16.47 9.76
C GLU A 352 8.04 17.75 9.06
N GLY A 353 7.59 17.63 7.81
CA GLY A 353 7.07 18.73 7.01
C GLY A 353 5.69 19.23 7.47
N ASP A 354 5.25 20.32 6.84
CA ASP A 354 3.90 20.85 7.03
C ASP A 354 2.87 20.03 6.25
N LEU A 355 2.43 18.92 6.87
CA LEU A 355 1.47 18.01 6.28
C LEU A 355 0.08 18.65 6.16
N LYS A 356 -0.49 18.54 4.96
CA LYS A 356 -1.91 18.71 4.71
C LYS A 356 -2.66 17.47 5.17
N TYR A 357 -3.88 17.71 5.63
CA TYR A 357 -4.81 16.67 6.02
C TYR A 357 -6.10 16.85 5.21
N PRO A 358 -6.86 15.78 4.93
CA PRO A 358 -8.17 15.90 4.30
C PRO A 358 -9.05 16.89 5.05
N LYS A 359 -10.02 17.50 4.38
CA LYS A 359 -10.99 18.34 5.09
C LYS A 359 -12.04 17.44 5.75
N ALA A 360 -12.20 17.58 7.06
CA ALA A 360 -13.40 17.07 7.72
C ALA A 360 -14.59 17.90 7.23
N HIS A 361 -15.63 17.22 6.74
CA HIS A 361 -16.90 17.83 6.34
C HIS A 361 -17.97 17.59 7.38
#